data_AF-A0A517SF40-F1
#
_entry.id   AF-A0A517SF40-F1
#
_cell.length_a   1.000
_cell.length_b   1.000
_cell.length_c   1.000
_cell.angle_alpha   90.00
_cell.angle_beta   90.00
_cell.angle_gamma   90.00
#
_symmetry.space_group_name_H-M   'P 1'
#
loop_
_entity.id
_entity.type
_entity.pdbx_description
1 polymer ?
#
loop_
_entity_poly.entity_id
_entity_poly.type
_entity_poly.pdbx_seq_one_letter_code
_entity_poly.pdbx_strand_id
1 'polypeptide(L)'
;MRTIPTTLAWEFLNRGRWWLPASMLAAILLPLLLFGEMHRRGAFQPSEPSLIMVQSIMMQIGMLMVGAAVFAALGPYARLFARPISTPGIVLLQLLPAGLISAAMWGACTLILNTLLPLDWPLLGPALFLAVILPAVVATYWYTDKSFWLIPSLAFVGVVLGIWFRSHLGMVFRPPTHFWREVTVGDFLFLLCIANLSGFVAVSGIARQRRQEPLPALHLERRLEWLLDQAHSGSAPFQSAERAMVWAERRRRGWILPALSFASMLVAFSLWLVFDRNPVTLLRLATGSGVTVAVTAGLISAFGCRLGPTEANWSIGPFLGTRPITSSTLARCMIAVQLRSVAIATALWLAAFLAAYAINEPYDRLQQPTWLIITLIVCPWISTAVGATIALTGRAQVFGAVIVAALVAVFSFGITVQLAAPRDLRQQILSVGFLGTVYLLSSATILGTILAFVVAKRRAMISSKTVMMAISVAVLLAAIGAWGLLQNSPPVAVGFLVAAAVALAVSPWATSPLAIAWNRSR
;
A
#
# COMPACT_ATOMS: atom_id res chain seq x y z
N MET A 1 29.20 30.62 -5.24
CA MET A 1 28.56 29.43 -5.88
C MET A 1 28.16 28.46 -4.77
N ARG A 2 26.93 27.91 -4.76
CA ARG A 2 26.53 26.89 -3.76
C ARG A 2 27.22 25.56 -4.09
N THR A 3 27.79 24.89 -3.09
CA THR A 3 28.44 23.58 -3.29
C THR A 3 27.39 22.52 -3.64
N ILE A 4 27.78 21.47 -4.39
CA ILE A 4 26.88 20.36 -4.76
C ILE A 4 26.11 19.78 -3.56
N PRO A 5 26.74 19.50 -2.39
CA PRO A 5 26.06 19.04 -1.19
C PRO A 5 24.93 19.97 -0.74
N THR A 6 25.19 21.28 -0.68
CA THR A 6 24.19 22.27 -0.23
C THR A 6 22.99 22.33 -1.17
N THR A 7 23.21 22.19 -2.47
CA THR A 7 22.13 22.15 -3.47
C THR A 7 21.27 20.90 -3.33
N LEU A 8 21.87 19.73 -3.07
CA LEU A 8 21.11 18.48 -2.86
C LEU A 8 20.30 18.51 -1.56
N ALA A 9 20.89 19.01 -0.47
CA ALA A 9 20.19 19.18 0.81
C ALA A 9 19.02 20.17 0.67
N TRP A 10 19.23 21.30 -0.02
CA TRP A 10 18.17 22.26 -0.30
C TRP A 10 17.05 21.65 -1.16
N GLU A 11 17.39 20.87 -2.19
CA GLU A 11 16.41 20.20 -3.05
C GLU A 11 15.57 19.17 -2.27
N PHE A 12 16.21 18.40 -1.39
CA PHE A 12 15.54 17.47 -0.47
C PHE A 12 14.55 18.22 0.44
N LEU A 13 15.00 19.29 1.12
CA LEU A 13 14.13 20.08 2.00
C LEU A 13 13.00 20.78 1.24
N ASN A 14 13.26 21.29 0.04
CA ASN A 14 12.25 21.96 -0.77
C ASN A 14 11.16 20.99 -1.25
N ARG A 15 11.52 19.75 -1.61
CA ARG A 15 10.55 18.69 -1.92
C ARG A 15 9.76 18.26 -0.68
N GLY A 16 10.44 18.20 0.46
CA GLY A 16 9.88 17.83 1.76
C GLY A 16 9.11 18.94 2.47
N ARG A 17 9.11 20.18 1.99
CA ARG A 17 8.66 21.37 2.74
C ARG A 17 7.24 21.28 3.33
N TRP A 18 6.35 20.52 2.68
CA TRP A 18 4.99 20.27 3.17
C TRP A 18 4.85 18.89 3.81
N TRP A 19 5.50 17.87 3.26
CA TRP A 19 5.37 16.48 3.71
C TRP A 19 6.05 16.23 5.05
N LEU A 20 7.24 16.80 5.29
CA LEU A 20 7.97 16.65 6.53
C LEU A 20 7.17 17.23 7.72
N PRO A 21 6.77 18.51 7.73
CA PRO A 21 5.98 19.05 8.85
C PRO A 21 4.61 18.37 8.97
N ALA A 22 3.93 18.04 7.86
CA ALA A 22 2.65 17.34 7.93
C ALA A 22 2.78 15.96 8.59
N SER A 23 3.83 15.20 8.27
CA SER A 23 4.08 13.90 8.89
C SER A 23 4.45 14.00 10.36
N MET A 24 5.22 15.03 10.75
CA MET A 24 5.56 15.31 12.13
C MET A 24 4.30 15.65 12.94
N LEU A 25 3.45 16.53 12.40
CA LEU A 25 2.15 16.87 13.00
C LEU A 25 1.27 15.64 13.12
N ALA A 26 1.18 14.78 12.10
CA ALA A 26 0.40 13.56 12.16
C ALA A 26 0.94 12.58 13.23
N ALA A 27 2.25 12.43 13.32
CA ALA A 27 2.91 11.58 14.31
C ALA A 27 2.76 12.09 15.76
N ILE A 28 2.47 13.39 15.96
CA ILE A 28 2.17 13.98 17.28
C ILE A 28 0.67 13.92 17.57
N LEU A 29 -0.18 14.37 16.63
CA LEU A 29 -1.62 14.50 16.83
C LEU A 29 -2.29 13.16 17.09
N LEU A 30 -1.89 12.09 16.38
CA LEU A 30 -2.52 10.78 16.55
C LEU A 30 -2.32 10.21 17.98
N PRO A 31 -1.08 10.13 18.52
CA PRO A 31 -0.88 9.76 19.92
C PRO A 31 -1.52 10.75 20.90
N LEU A 32 -1.40 12.06 20.66
CA LEU A 32 -1.95 13.08 21.57
C LEU A 32 -3.47 12.94 21.74
N LEU A 33 -4.20 12.68 20.66
CA LEU A 33 -5.64 12.45 20.71
C LEU A 33 -6.00 11.17 21.48
N LEU A 34 -5.25 10.08 21.24
CA LEU A 34 -5.51 8.80 21.88
C LEU A 34 -5.18 8.83 23.37
N PHE A 35 -3.94 9.19 23.72
CA PHE A 35 -3.47 9.21 25.10
C PHE A 35 -4.05 10.38 25.89
N GLY A 36 -4.31 11.53 25.26
CA GLY A 36 -5.03 12.63 25.89
C GLY A 36 -6.44 12.24 26.32
N GLU A 37 -7.16 11.48 25.48
CA GLU A 37 -8.48 10.97 25.85
C GLU A 37 -8.41 9.90 26.97
N MET A 38 -7.43 9.00 26.92
CA MET A 38 -7.21 8.03 28.00
C MET A 38 -6.86 8.72 29.33
N HIS A 39 -6.00 9.74 29.28
CA HIS A 39 -5.62 10.54 30.43
C HIS A 39 -6.83 11.28 31.02
N ARG A 40 -7.64 11.92 30.16
CA ARG A 40 -8.88 12.60 30.58
C ARG A 40 -9.89 11.66 31.24
N ARG A 41 -9.92 10.38 30.85
CA ARG A 41 -10.78 9.35 31.45
C ARG A 41 -10.20 8.69 32.70
N GLY A 42 -8.98 9.06 33.12
CA GLY A 42 -8.28 8.39 34.22
C GLY A 42 -7.86 6.95 33.89
N ALA A 43 -7.92 6.55 32.63
CA ALA A 43 -7.53 5.22 32.15
C ALA A 43 -6.03 5.14 31.78
N PHE A 44 -5.26 6.18 32.07
CA PHE A 44 -3.85 6.27 31.72
C PHE A 44 -2.98 5.78 32.88
N GLN A 45 -2.53 4.52 32.79
CA GLN A 45 -1.56 3.93 33.72
C GLN A 45 -0.31 3.51 32.94
N PRO A 46 0.81 4.26 33.03
CA PRO A 46 2.04 4.00 32.28
C PRO A 46 2.59 2.58 32.39
N SER A 47 2.37 1.94 33.54
CA SER A 47 2.84 0.59 33.84
C SER A 47 1.95 -0.53 33.28
N GLU A 48 0.78 -0.21 32.74
CA GLU A 48 -0.15 -1.23 32.25
C GLU A 48 0.38 -1.84 30.92
N PRO A 49 0.48 -3.18 30.80
CA PRO A 49 1.00 -3.84 29.59
C PRO A 49 0.22 -3.49 28.31
N SER A 50 -1.07 -3.20 28.44
CA SER A 50 -1.93 -2.75 27.34
C SER A 50 -1.45 -1.40 26.78
N LEU A 51 -1.05 -0.47 27.65
CA LEU A 51 -0.55 0.84 27.27
C LEU A 51 0.83 0.75 26.61
N ILE A 52 1.72 -0.12 27.10
CA ILE A 52 3.02 -0.42 26.48
C ILE A 52 2.81 -0.94 25.05
N MET A 53 1.81 -1.81 24.84
CA MET A 53 1.45 -2.30 23.51
C MET A 53 0.94 -1.16 22.61
N VAL A 54 0.01 -0.34 23.10
CA VAL A 54 -0.53 0.80 22.33
C VAL A 54 0.59 1.77 21.94
N GLN A 55 1.51 2.07 22.87
CA GLN A 55 2.68 2.89 22.59
C GLN A 55 3.59 2.26 21.52
N SER A 56 3.89 0.96 21.61
CA SER A 56 4.70 0.26 20.60
C SER A 56 4.06 0.40 19.21
N ILE A 57 2.73 0.29 19.11
CA ILE A 57 2.00 0.45 17.85
C ILE A 57 2.08 1.90 17.37
N MET A 58 1.82 2.87 18.24
CA MET A 58 1.90 4.30 17.90
C MET A 58 3.29 4.72 17.45
N MET A 59 4.34 4.16 18.07
CA MET A 59 5.72 4.38 17.68
C MET A 59 6.01 3.86 16.28
N GLN A 60 5.58 2.65 15.94
CA GLN A 60 5.76 2.09 14.59
C GLN A 60 4.98 2.90 13.53
N ILE A 61 3.75 3.32 13.85
CA ILE A 61 2.95 4.17 12.96
C ILE A 61 3.64 5.51 12.73
N GLY A 62 4.10 6.16 13.81
CA GLY A 62 4.78 7.45 13.72
C GLY A 62 6.11 7.37 12.95
N MET A 63 6.91 6.33 13.19
CA MET A 63 8.11 6.03 12.41
C MET A 63 7.80 5.82 10.93
N LEU A 64 6.73 5.09 10.61
CA LEU A 64 6.29 4.87 9.23
C LEU A 64 5.88 6.19 8.57
N MET A 65 5.15 7.07 9.27
CA MET A 65 4.77 8.38 8.76
C MET A 65 5.98 9.26 8.45
N VAL A 66 6.93 9.36 9.40
CA VAL A 66 8.17 10.13 9.22
C VAL A 66 9.01 9.53 8.09
N GLY A 67 9.18 8.21 8.08
CA GLY A 67 9.93 7.49 7.04
C GLY A 67 9.33 7.69 5.65
N ALA A 68 8.00 7.62 5.53
CA ALA A 68 7.30 7.85 4.27
C ALA A 68 7.47 9.29 3.75
N ALA A 69 7.43 10.28 4.64
CA ALA A 69 7.64 11.68 4.26
C ALA A 69 9.07 11.96 3.79
N VAL A 70 10.07 11.39 4.49
CA VAL A 70 11.48 11.50 4.07
C VAL A 70 11.72 10.75 2.77
N PHE A 71 11.14 9.55 2.59
CA PHE A 71 11.19 8.81 1.33
C PHE A 71 10.58 9.62 0.18
N ALA A 72 9.43 10.27 0.40
CA ALA A 72 8.81 11.15 -0.58
C ALA A 72 9.68 12.38 -0.91
N ALA A 73 10.37 12.94 0.09
CA ALA A 73 11.26 14.10 -0.07
C ALA A 73 12.51 13.77 -0.89
N LEU A 74 13.06 12.55 -0.77
CA LEU A 74 14.18 12.07 -1.62
C LEU A 74 13.82 12.15 -3.11
N GLY A 75 12.61 11.73 -3.48
CA GLY A 75 12.10 11.77 -4.85
C GLY A 75 12.94 10.96 -5.86
N PRO A 76 12.80 11.21 -7.18
CA PRO A 76 13.47 10.42 -8.20
C PRO A 76 14.96 10.76 -8.27
N TYR A 77 15.81 9.76 -8.00
CA TYR A 77 17.27 9.88 -7.99
C TYR A 77 17.88 9.91 -9.42
N ALA A 78 17.15 9.47 -10.45
CA ALA A 78 17.63 9.40 -11.84
C ALA A 78 18.14 10.75 -12.37
N ARG A 79 17.59 11.87 -11.89
CA ARG A 79 18.03 13.24 -12.27
C ARG A 79 19.45 13.55 -11.80
N LEU A 80 19.93 12.84 -10.77
CA LEU A 80 21.27 13.01 -10.23
C LEU A 80 22.34 12.33 -11.09
N PHE A 81 21.95 11.44 -12.01
CA PHE A 81 22.89 10.73 -12.87
C PHE A 81 23.56 11.63 -13.91
N ALA A 82 22.90 12.73 -14.29
CA ALA A 82 23.47 13.73 -15.19
C ALA A 82 24.49 14.67 -14.52
N ARG A 83 24.59 14.66 -13.19
CA ARG A 83 25.54 15.51 -12.46
C ARG A 83 26.89 14.78 -12.32
N PRO A 84 28.03 15.50 -12.37
CA PRO A 84 29.37 14.93 -12.23
C PRO A 84 29.69 14.59 -10.76
N ILE A 85 28.87 13.72 -10.16
CA ILE A 85 28.97 13.28 -8.77
C ILE A 85 29.29 11.79 -8.78
N SER A 86 30.28 11.38 -7.99
CA SER A 86 30.60 9.97 -7.81
C SER A 86 29.38 9.22 -7.23
N THR A 87 29.25 7.93 -7.55
CA THR A 87 28.15 7.10 -7.03
C THR A 87 28.11 7.09 -5.48
N PRO A 88 29.24 6.92 -4.77
CA PRO A 88 29.27 7.05 -3.31
C PRO A 88 28.85 8.45 -2.83
N GLY A 89 29.23 9.50 -3.56
CA GLY A 89 28.82 10.87 -3.25
C GLY A 89 27.31 11.06 -3.30
N ILE A 90 26.63 10.49 -4.30
CA ILE A 90 25.16 10.54 -4.37
C ILE A 90 24.53 9.84 -3.15
N VAL A 91 25.01 8.65 -2.82
CA VAL A 91 24.48 7.85 -1.70
C VAL A 91 24.66 8.60 -0.39
N LEU A 92 25.88 9.05 -0.10
CA LEU A 92 26.21 9.70 1.17
C LEU A 92 25.47 11.04 1.33
N LEU A 93 25.35 11.83 0.26
CA LEU A 93 24.64 13.11 0.26
C LEU A 93 23.12 13.00 0.32
N GLN A 94 22.55 11.81 0.12
CA GLN A 94 21.10 11.58 0.18
C GLN A 94 20.70 10.78 1.42
N LEU A 95 21.37 9.66 1.69
CA LEU A 95 21.01 8.76 2.80
C LEU A 95 21.38 9.31 4.16
N LEU A 96 22.53 9.99 4.30
CA LEU A 96 22.95 10.53 5.60
C LEU A 96 21.98 11.64 6.06
N PRO A 97 21.66 12.67 5.24
CA PRO A 97 20.66 13.66 5.65
C PRO A 97 19.28 13.05 5.89
N ALA A 98 18.86 12.07 5.07
CA ALA A 98 17.58 11.39 5.27
C ALA A 98 17.51 10.70 6.64
N GLY A 99 18.52 9.92 7.00
CA GLY A 99 18.59 9.26 8.31
C GLY A 99 18.61 10.25 9.47
N LEU A 100 19.47 11.28 9.39
CA LEU A 100 19.57 12.31 10.44
C LEU A 100 18.26 13.09 10.62
N ILE A 101 17.60 13.47 9.53
CA ILE A 101 16.34 14.22 9.58
C ILE A 101 15.24 13.33 10.13
N SER A 102 15.17 12.05 9.75
CA SER A 102 14.19 11.14 10.35
C SER A 102 14.40 10.96 11.85
N ALA A 103 15.65 10.78 12.29
CA ALA A 103 15.98 10.69 13.71
C ALA A 103 15.60 11.96 14.48
N ALA A 104 15.93 13.14 13.93
CA ALA A 104 15.61 14.43 14.53
C ALA A 104 14.09 14.66 14.61
N MET A 105 13.35 14.33 13.54
CA MET A 105 11.89 14.46 13.52
C MET A 105 11.23 13.55 14.55
N TRP A 106 11.65 12.28 14.62
CA TRP A 106 11.11 11.35 15.61
C TRP A 106 11.46 11.78 17.04
N GLY A 107 12.72 12.14 17.29
CA GLY A 107 13.16 12.66 18.58
C GLY A 107 12.35 13.90 19.02
N ALA A 108 12.09 14.83 18.09
CA ALA A 108 11.25 15.99 18.35
C ALA A 108 9.78 15.62 18.64
N CYS A 109 9.20 14.68 17.88
CA CYS A 109 7.84 14.17 18.16
C CYS A 109 7.75 13.56 19.56
N THR A 110 8.68 12.68 19.92
CA THR A 110 8.70 12.02 21.23
C THR A 110 8.94 13.02 22.35
N LEU A 111 9.83 14.01 22.15
CA LEU A 111 10.06 15.07 23.13
C LEU A 111 8.77 15.87 23.38
N ILE A 112 8.10 16.32 22.32
CA ILE A 112 6.84 17.05 22.44
C ILE A 112 5.79 16.20 23.16
N LEU A 113 5.63 14.93 22.78
CA LEU A 113 4.67 14.04 23.43
C LEU A 113 4.98 13.83 24.92
N ASN A 114 6.24 13.62 25.30
CA ASN A 114 6.67 13.51 26.70
C ASN A 114 6.49 14.82 27.49
N THR A 115 6.55 15.98 26.83
CA THR A 115 6.27 17.27 27.50
C THR A 115 4.79 17.52 27.71
N LEU A 116 3.94 17.07 26.77
CA LEU A 116 2.48 17.27 26.83
C LEU A 116 1.78 16.21 27.67
N LEU A 117 2.36 15.02 27.76
CA LEU A 117 1.80 13.86 28.47
C LEU A 117 2.91 13.17 29.27
N PRO A 118 2.65 12.69 30.49
CA PRO A 118 3.64 11.98 31.32
C PRO A 118 3.87 10.55 30.82
N LEU A 119 4.41 10.42 29.61
CA LEU A 119 4.55 9.19 28.85
C LEU A 119 5.87 8.47 29.12
N ASP A 120 6.94 9.20 29.48
CA ASP A 120 8.30 8.69 29.69
C ASP A 120 8.82 7.82 28.53
N TRP A 121 8.47 8.19 27.28
CA TRP A 121 8.89 7.43 26.10
C TRP A 121 10.40 7.60 25.83
N PRO A 122 11.11 6.52 25.47
CA PRO A 122 12.53 6.63 25.14
C PRO A 122 12.74 7.43 23.86
N LEU A 123 13.59 8.43 23.93
CA LEU A 123 13.92 9.32 22.81
C LEU A 123 14.97 8.69 21.88
N LEU A 124 16.09 8.25 22.46
CA LEU A 124 17.31 7.96 21.71
C LEU A 124 17.24 6.68 20.89
N GLY A 125 16.87 5.55 21.50
CA GLY A 125 16.84 4.24 20.82
C GLY A 125 15.97 4.26 19.55
N PRO A 126 14.67 4.57 19.68
CA PRO A 126 13.77 4.73 18.53
C PRO A 126 14.28 5.70 17.45
N ALA A 127 14.88 6.84 17.83
CA ALA A 127 15.41 7.80 16.88
C ALA A 127 16.63 7.26 16.11
N LEU A 128 17.56 6.59 16.79
CA LEU A 128 18.72 5.94 16.18
C LEU A 128 18.30 4.80 15.25
N PHE A 129 17.33 3.99 15.67
CA PHE A 129 16.78 2.95 14.82
C PHE A 129 16.17 3.52 13.54
N LEU A 130 15.39 4.60 13.66
CA LEU A 130 14.81 5.28 12.50
C LEU A 130 15.88 5.86 11.56
N ALA A 131 16.98 6.36 12.12
CA ALA A 131 18.15 6.86 11.38
C ALA A 131 18.77 5.81 10.45
N VAL A 132 18.60 4.52 10.77
CA VAL A 132 19.23 3.40 10.06
C VAL A 132 18.24 2.61 9.21
N ILE A 133 17.04 2.31 9.73
CA ILE A 133 16.04 1.53 8.98
C ILE A 133 15.61 2.24 7.70
N LEU A 134 15.48 3.57 7.72
CA LEU A 134 15.08 4.30 6.54
C LEU A 134 16.15 4.22 5.43
N PRO A 135 17.44 4.53 5.69
CA PRO A 135 18.51 4.26 4.73
C PRO A 135 18.56 2.81 4.26
N ALA A 136 18.34 1.82 5.12
CA ALA A 136 18.30 0.41 4.74
C ALA A 136 17.17 0.11 3.73
N VAL A 137 15.98 0.65 3.98
CA VAL A 137 14.82 0.55 3.09
C VAL A 137 15.10 1.25 1.75
N VAL A 138 15.66 2.47 1.77
CA VAL A 138 16.00 3.21 0.55
C VAL A 138 17.11 2.52 -0.26
N ALA A 139 18.14 2.03 0.42
CA ALA A 139 19.24 1.28 -0.20
C ALA A 139 18.71 0.04 -0.91
N THR A 140 17.82 -0.70 -0.24
CA THR A 140 17.17 -1.88 -0.80
C THR A 140 16.28 -1.51 -1.97
N TYR A 141 15.50 -0.43 -1.86
CA TYR A 141 14.69 0.11 -2.95
C TYR A 141 15.56 0.45 -4.18
N TRP A 142 16.67 1.18 -4.02
CA TRP A 142 17.58 1.47 -5.13
C TRP A 142 18.22 0.19 -5.69
N TYR A 143 18.63 -0.73 -4.82
CA TYR A 143 19.17 -2.00 -5.27
C TYR A 143 18.12 -2.90 -5.92
N THR A 144 16.82 -2.72 -5.72
CA THR A 144 15.82 -3.62 -6.31
C THR A 144 14.85 -2.93 -7.25
N ASP A 145 15.09 -1.64 -7.54
CA ASP A 145 14.24 -0.86 -8.42
C ASP A 145 14.13 -1.52 -9.80
N LYS A 146 12.91 -1.48 -10.34
CA LYS A 146 12.50 -2.11 -11.60
C LYS A 146 12.64 -3.64 -11.64
N SER A 147 12.68 -4.31 -10.50
CA SER A 147 12.66 -5.78 -10.44
C SER A 147 11.49 -6.31 -9.64
N PHE A 148 11.09 -7.52 -9.99
CA PHE A 148 10.16 -8.34 -9.23
C PHE A 148 10.59 -8.51 -7.76
N TRP A 149 11.89 -8.50 -7.47
CA TRP A 149 12.46 -8.67 -6.13
C TRP A 149 12.27 -7.47 -5.20
N LEU A 150 11.74 -6.33 -5.69
CA LEU A 150 11.58 -5.12 -4.90
C LEU A 150 10.80 -5.36 -3.61
N ILE A 151 9.59 -5.90 -3.73
CA ILE A 151 8.71 -6.09 -2.58
C ILE A 151 9.26 -7.15 -1.62
N PRO A 152 9.66 -8.36 -2.07
CA PRO A 152 10.24 -9.35 -1.17
C PRO A 152 11.47 -8.83 -0.41
N SER A 153 12.33 -8.05 -1.07
CA SER A 153 13.55 -7.52 -0.43
C SER A 153 13.24 -6.46 0.61
N LEU A 154 12.29 -5.55 0.32
CA LEU A 154 11.81 -4.57 1.30
C LEU A 154 11.13 -5.24 2.50
N ALA A 155 10.31 -6.27 2.25
CA ALA A 155 9.68 -7.06 3.30
C ALA A 155 10.71 -7.77 4.15
N PHE A 156 11.74 -8.38 3.55
CA PHE A 156 12.82 -9.04 4.25
C PHE A 156 13.56 -8.08 5.19
N VAL A 157 13.97 -6.90 4.70
CA VAL A 157 14.63 -5.88 5.53
C VAL A 157 13.73 -5.41 6.66
N GLY A 158 12.45 -5.15 6.37
CA GLY A 158 11.46 -4.77 7.37
C GLY A 158 11.25 -5.83 8.46
N VAL A 159 11.18 -7.11 8.09
CA VAL A 159 11.03 -8.23 9.03
C VAL A 159 12.27 -8.40 9.90
N VAL A 160 13.47 -8.44 9.30
CA VAL A 160 14.72 -8.65 10.04
C VAL A 160 14.96 -7.51 11.04
N LEU A 161 14.87 -6.26 10.59
CA LEU A 161 15.06 -5.10 11.47
C LEU A 161 13.88 -4.92 12.44
N GLY A 162 12.67 -5.30 12.06
CA GLY A 162 11.50 -5.30 12.94
C GLY A 162 11.61 -6.31 14.07
N ILE A 163 12.12 -7.52 13.80
CA ILE A 163 12.43 -8.54 14.82
C ILE A 163 13.47 -8.01 15.82
N TRP A 164 14.55 -7.40 15.31
CA TRP A 164 15.57 -6.79 16.13
C TRP A 164 15.02 -5.64 16.98
N PHE A 165 14.22 -4.76 16.40
CA PHE A 165 13.58 -3.68 17.17
C PHE A 165 12.66 -4.23 18.25
N ARG A 166 11.91 -5.30 17.94
CA ARG A 166 11.00 -5.93 18.88
C ARG A 166 11.71 -6.61 20.04
N SER A 167 12.93 -7.14 19.85
CA SER A 167 13.70 -7.75 20.95
C SER A 167 14.07 -6.76 22.06
N HIS A 168 14.04 -5.46 21.78
CA HIS A 168 14.30 -4.39 22.76
C HIS A 168 13.05 -3.96 23.53
N LEU A 169 11.89 -4.54 23.23
CA LEU A 169 10.62 -4.28 23.92
C LEU A 169 10.18 -5.48 24.78
N GLY A 170 11.00 -6.53 24.87
CA GLY A 170 10.67 -7.80 25.50
C GLY A 170 11.12 -9.00 24.67
N MET A 171 10.65 -10.19 25.04
CA MET A 171 10.84 -11.37 24.19
C MET A 171 10.13 -11.11 22.85
N VAL A 172 10.84 -11.35 21.73
CA VAL A 172 10.37 -11.08 20.36
C VAL A 172 8.94 -11.59 20.13
N PHE A 173 8.64 -12.74 20.72
CA PHE A 173 7.42 -13.53 20.54
C PHE A 173 6.40 -13.36 21.66
N ARG A 174 6.49 -12.28 22.44
CA ARG A 174 5.55 -11.95 23.52
C ARG A 174 5.07 -10.51 23.40
N PRO A 175 3.94 -10.16 24.07
CA PRO A 175 3.56 -8.77 24.29
C PRO A 175 4.74 -7.97 24.88
N PRO A 176 4.87 -6.69 24.52
CA PRO A 176 6.00 -5.90 24.99
C PRO A 176 5.87 -5.71 26.50
N THR A 177 6.96 -5.92 27.23
CA THR A 177 6.98 -5.87 28.70
C THR A 177 7.64 -4.61 29.24
N HIS A 178 8.46 -3.95 28.42
CA HIS A 178 9.21 -2.76 28.80
C HIS A 178 9.52 -1.88 27.60
N PHE A 179 10.06 -0.70 27.87
CA PHE A 179 10.55 0.24 26.86
C PHE A 179 12.04 0.06 26.64
N TRP A 180 12.50 0.34 25.41
CA TRP A 180 13.92 0.42 25.08
C TRP A 180 14.53 1.70 25.66
N ARG A 181 14.77 1.73 26.98
CA ARG A 181 15.25 2.90 27.72
C ARG A 181 16.74 3.15 27.54
N GLU A 182 17.52 2.09 27.56
CA GLU A 182 18.98 2.16 27.51
C GLU A 182 19.47 1.70 26.13
N VAL A 183 20.25 2.55 25.47
CA VAL A 183 20.96 2.20 24.24
C VAL A 183 22.33 1.70 24.62
N THR A 184 22.57 0.41 24.42
CA THR A 184 23.87 -0.18 24.74
C THR A 184 24.90 0.14 23.67
N VAL A 185 26.19 -0.01 23.99
CA VAL A 185 27.27 0.08 22.99
C VAL A 185 27.09 -0.95 21.88
N GLY A 186 26.58 -2.14 22.22
CA GLY A 186 26.25 -3.19 21.26
C GLY A 186 25.19 -2.74 20.25
N ASP A 187 24.13 -2.07 20.72
CA ASP A 187 23.06 -1.54 19.86
C ASP A 187 23.62 -0.52 18.89
N PHE A 188 24.47 0.40 19.37
CA PHE A 188 25.10 1.41 18.55
C PHE A 188 26.00 0.79 17.47
N LEU A 189 26.84 -0.17 17.83
CA LEU A 189 27.72 -0.87 16.87
C LEU A 189 26.93 -1.69 15.85
N PHE A 190 25.84 -2.34 16.27
CA PHE A 190 24.96 -3.08 15.38
C PHE A 190 24.29 -2.13 14.37
N LEU A 191 23.70 -1.02 14.84
CA LEU A 191 23.07 -0.02 13.97
C LEU A 191 24.08 0.63 13.01
N LEU A 192 25.30 0.89 13.46
CA LEU A 192 26.39 1.39 12.63
C LEU A 192 26.78 0.37 11.54
N CYS A 193 26.84 -0.92 11.88
CA CYS A 193 27.10 -2.00 10.92
C CYS A 193 26.01 -2.05 9.83
N ILE A 194 24.73 -2.02 10.23
CA ILE A 194 23.60 -2.00 9.28
C ILE A 194 23.62 -0.74 8.42
N ALA A 195 23.98 0.43 8.97
CA ALA A 195 24.10 1.67 8.22
C ALA A 195 25.21 1.57 7.14
N ASN A 196 26.38 1.02 7.49
CA ASN A 196 27.47 0.80 6.54
C ASN A 196 27.09 -0.20 5.44
N LEU A 197 26.47 -1.32 5.82
CA LEU A 197 25.98 -2.32 4.86
C LEU A 197 24.94 -1.71 3.90
N SER A 198 24.02 -0.91 4.43
CA SER A 198 23.04 -0.18 3.63
C SER A 198 23.70 0.80 2.67
N GLY A 199 24.75 1.50 3.11
CA GLY A 199 25.58 2.34 2.23
C GLY A 199 26.19 1.56 1.07
N PHE A 200 26.77 0.39 1.33
CA PHE A 200 27.33 -0.47 0.28
C PHE A 200 26.27 -0.97 -0.72
N VAL A 201 25.12 -1.43 -0.21
CA VAL A 201 23.98 -1.88 -1.05
C VAL A 201 23.45 -0.72 -1.90
N ALA A 202 23.33 0.47 -1.33
CA ALA A 202 22.90 1.67 -2.05
C ALA A 202 23.88 2.07 -3.16
N VAL A 203 25.20 2.06 -2.88
CA VAL A 203 26.23 2.36 -3.90
C VAL A 203 26.16 1.36 -5.04
N SER A 204 26.04 0.07 -4.71
CA SER A 204 25.88 -1.00 -5.70
C SER A 204 24.59 -0.83 -6.53
N GLY A 205 23.48 -0.46 -5.88
CA GLY A 205 22.19 -0.21 -6.55
C GLY A 205 22.26 0.95 -7.52
N ILE A 206 22.80 2.10 -7.10
CA ILE A 206 22.97 3.27 -7.97
C ILE A 206 23.96 2.99 -9.11
N ALA A 207 25.08 2.32 -8.83
CA ALA A 207 26.07 1.98 -9.86
C ALA A 207 25.44 1.09 -10.93
N ARG A 208 24.68 0.08 -10.50
CA ARG A 208 23.92 -0.79 -11.40
C ARG A 208 22.94 0.01 -12.27
N GLN A 209 22.14 0.88 -11.65
CA GLN A 209 21.15 1.68 -12.37
C GLN A 209 21.79 2.65 -13.37
N ARG A 210 22.94 3.24 -13.05
CA ARG A 210 23.72 4.08 -13.97
C ARG A 210 24.19 3.29 -15.19
N ARG A 211 24.67 2.07 -14.96
CA ARG A 211 25.05 1.13 -16.04
C ARG A 211 23.85 0.50 -16.76
N GLN A 212 22.64 0.76 -16.27
CA GLN A 212 21.40 0.11 -16.70
C GLN A 212 21.48 -1.43 -16.67
N GLU A 213 22.31 -1.96 -15.77
CA GLU A 213 22.46 -3.40 -15.58
C GLU A 213 21.21 -3.97 -14.93
N PRO A 214 20.71 -5.13 -15.39
CA PRO A 214 19.65 -5.82 -14.69
C PRO A 214 20.18 -6.50 -13.42
N LEU A 215 19.29 -6.91 -12.52
CA LEU A 215 19.69 -7.61 -11.30
C LEU A 215 20.34 -8.96 -11.59
N PRO A 216 21.44 -9.35 -10.90
CA PRO A 216 22.08 -10.65 -11.09
C PRO A 216 21.16 -11.83 -10.74
N ALA A 217 20.13 -11.61 -9.92
CA ALA A 217 19.06 -12.58 -9.63
C ALA A 217 18.21 -12.95 -10.88
N LEU A 218 18.47 -12.32 -12.02
CA LEU A 218 17.87 -12.66 -13.31
C LEU A 218 18.03 -14.12 -13.72
N HIS A 219 19.01 -14.88 -13.23
CA HIS A 219 19.10 -16.29 -13.63
C HIS A 219 17.91 -17.11 -13.10
N LEU A 220 17.47 -16.82 -11.87
CA LEU A 220 16.29 -17.47 -11.30
C LEU A 220 15.01 -16.90 -11.92
N GLU A 221 14.96 -15.59 -12.17
CA GLU A 221 13.85 -14.95 -12.87
C GLU A 221 13.71 -15.51 -14.29
N ARG A 222 14.79 -15.56 -15.08
CA ARG A 222 14.80 -16.17 -16.43
C ARG A 222 14.46 -17.65 -16.39
N ARG A 223 14.84 -18.40 -15.35
CA ARG A 223 14.41 -19.81 -15.18
C ARG A 223 12.92 -19.90 -14.89
N LEU A 224 12.39 -19.05 -14.01
CA LEU A 224 10.95 -18.99 -13.72
C LEU A 224 10.17 -18.54 -14.95
N GLU A 225 10.66 -17.52 -15.64
CA GLU A 225 10.12 -17.02 -16.91
C GLU A 225 10.18 -18.13 -17.95
N TRP A 226 11.27 -18.87 -18.07
CA TRP A 226 11.35 -20.00 -18.99
C TRP A 226 10.34 -21.10 -18.64
N LEU A 227 10.20 -21.48 -17.36
CA LEU A 227 9.20 -22.45 -16.92
C LEU A 227 7.76 -21.98 -17.20
N LEU A 228 7.49 -20.68 -17.06
CA LEU A 228 6.17 -20.07 -17.28
C LEU A 228 5.89 -19.79 -18.77
N ASP A 229 6.90 -19.43 -19.55
CA ASP A 229 6.84 -19.11 -20.98
C ASP A 229 6.99 -20.36 -21.86
N GLN A 230 7.48 -21.48 -21.32
CA GLN A 230 7.46 -22.78 -22.01
C GLN A 230 6.04 -23.23 -22.39
N ALA A 231 5.00 -22.69 -21.73
CA ALA A 231 3.62 -22.86 -22.16
C ALA A 231 3.29 -22.14 -23.49
N HIS A 232 4.15 -21.25 -24.00
CA HIS A 232 3.94 -20.42 -25.19
C HIS A 232 5.09 -20.48 -26.20
N SER A 233 6.14 -21.29 -25.97
CA SER A 233 7.38 -21.29 -26.75
C SER A 233 7.32 -22.02 -28.10
N GLY A 234 6.17 -22.00 -28.77
CA GLY A 234 6.05 -22.32 -30.19
C GLY A 234 6.19 -21.07 -31.06
N SER A 235 7.41 -20.49 -31.08
CA SER A 235 8.07 -19.65 -32.11
C SER A 235 7.29 -18.90 -33.23
N ALA A 236 6.04 -18.49 -33.04
CA ALA A 236 5.37 -17.59 -33.98
C ALA A 236 5.44 -16.13 -33.48
N PRO A 237 5.71 -15.14 -34.34
CA PRO A 237 5.49 -13.73 -34.00
C PRO A 237 4.06 -13.53 -33.50
N PHE A 238 3.84 -12.63 -32.54
CA PHE A 238 2.51 -12.37 -32.00
C PHE A 238 1.50 -12.17 -33.14
N GLN A 239 0.49 -13.05 -33.22
CA GLN A 239 -0.52 -13.04 -34.29
C GLN A 239 -1.30 -11.72 -34.35
N SER A 240 -1.34 -10.95 -33.27
CA SER A 240 -1.96 -9.63 -33.22
C SER A 240 -1.24 -8.67 -32.25
N ALA A 241 -1.39 -7.36 -32.49
CA ALA A 241 -0.89 -6.33 -31.58
C ALA A 241 -1.55 -6.42 -30.18
N GLU A 242 -2.80 -6.89 -30.12
CA GLU A 242 -3.52 -7.13 -28.88
C GLU A 242 -2.82 -8.20 -28.03
N ARG A 243 -2.44 -9.34 -28.63
CA ARG A 243 -1.73 -10.42 -27.91
C ARG A 243 -0.36 -9.98 -27.44
N ALA A 244 0.37 -9.23 -28.27
CA ALA A 244 1.65 -8.64 -27.87
C ALA A 244 1.49 -7.69 -26.67
N MET A 245 0.45 -6.86 -26.68
CA MET A 245 0.18 -5.93 -25.59
C MET A 245 -0.26 -6.65 -24.31
N VAL A 246 -1.10 -7.68 -24.41
CA VAL A 246 -1.48 -8.53 -23.26
C VAL A 246 -0.26 -9.21 -22.66
N TRP A 247 0.63 -9.76 -23.49
CA TRP A 247 1.87 -10.37 -23.03
C TRP A 247 2.77 -9.33 -22.32
N ALA A 248 2.95 -8.15 -22.92
CA ALA A 248 3.73 -7.06 -22.37
C ALA A 248 3.21 -6.59 -21.00
N GLU A 249 1.91 -6.34 -20.90
CA GLU A 249 1.24 -5.92 -19.67
C GLU A 249 1.28 -7.04 -18.62
N ARG A 250 1.09 -8.30 -19.02
CA ARG A 250 1.20 -9.45 -18.12
C ARG A 250 2.58 -9.55 -17.51
N ARG A 251 3.64 -9.42 -18.30
CA ARG A 251 5.02 -9.52 -17.81
C ARG A 251 5.37 -8.38 -16.85
N ARG A 252 4.88 -7.16 -17.14
CA ARG A 252 5.18 -5.98 -16.32
C ARG A 252 4.35 -5.89 -15.04
N ARG A 253 3.06 -6.21 -15.12
CA ARG A 253 2.09 -5.91 -14.05
C ARG A 253 1.36 -7.14 -13.52
N GLY A 254 1.24 -8.20 -14.32
CA GLY A 254 0.45 -9.38 -14.00
C GLY A 254 0.89 -10.12 -12.74
N TRP A 255 2.18 -10.04 -12.38
CA TRP A 255 2.75 -10.72 -11.21
C TRP A 255 2.86 -9.86 -9.95
N ILE A 256 2.72 -8.53 -10.08
CA ILE A 256 2.92 -7.61 -8.94
C ILE A 256 1.94 -7.94 -7.83
N LEU A 257 0.65 -8.08 -8.15
CA LEU A 257 -0.39 -8.32 -7.15
C LEU A 257 -0.30 -9.71 -6.51
N PRO A 258 -0.15 -10.82 -7.26
CA PRO A 258 0.11 -12.14 -6.66
C PRO A 258 1.31 -12.17 -5.72
N ALA A 259 2.42 -11.54 -6.12
CA ALA A 259 3.63 -11.51 -5.29
C ALA A 259 3.42 -10.72 -3.99
N LEU A 260 2.69 -9.60 -4.05
CA LEU A 260 2.32 -8.82 -2.88
C LEU A 260 1.33 -9.55 -1.98
N SER A 261 0.35 -10.23 -2.56
CA SER A 261 -0.57 -11.10 -1.83
C SER A 261 0.21 -12.18 -1.07
N PHE A 262 1.11 -12.89 -1.76
CA PHE A 262 1.98 -13.89 -1.17
C PHE A 262 2.90 -13.32 -0.08
N ALA A 263 3.55 -12.19 -0.33
CA ALA A 263 4.40 -11.53 0.67
C ALA A 263 3.59 -11.11 1.91
N SER A 264 2.37 -10.58 1.72
CA SER A 264 1.49 -10.19 2.83
C SER A 264 1.06 -11.39 3.66
N MET A 265 0.77 -12.53 3.03
CA MET A 265 0.48 -13.79 3.71
C MET A 265 1.70 -14.32 4.46
N LEU A 266 2.89 -14.28 3.86
CA LEU A 266 4.12 -14.68 4.54
C LEU A 266 4.40 -13.81 5.76
N VAL A 267 4.20 -12.50 5.65
CA VAL A 267 4.33 -11.59 6.79
C VAL A 267 3.27 -11.91 7.84
N ALA A 268 2.00 -12.05 7.48
CA ALA A 268 0.94 -12.37 8.42
C ALA A 268 1.18 -13.72 9.13
N PHE A 269 1.61 -14.74 8.40
CA PHE A 269 1.96 -16.05 8.94
C PHE A 269 3.20 -15.99 9.84
N SER A 270 4.22 -15.21 9.46
CA SER A 270 5.38 -14.97 10.31
C SER A 270 4.94 -14.28 11.60
N LEU A 271 4.16 -13.19 11.51
CA LEU A 271 3.61 -12.49 12.66
C LEU A 271 2.78 -13.42 13.55
N TRP A 272 2.00 -14.35 12.98
CA TRP A 272 1.29 -15.39 13.73
C TRP A 272 2.25 -16.31 14.50
N LEU A 273 3.21 -16.94 13.81
CA LEU A 273 4.21 -17.83 14.42
C LEU A 273 4.97 -17.16 15.58
N VAL A 274 5.20 -15.86 15.42
CA VAL A 274 5.93 -14.98 16.31
C VAL A 274 5.05 -14.54 17.49
N PHE A 275 3.86 -13.99 17.27
CA PHE A 275 3.12 -13.28 18.33
C PHE A 275 2.03 -14.09 19.00
N ASP A 276 1.37 -14.98 18.29
CA ASP A 276 0.21 -15.67 18.80
C ASP A 276 0.05 -17.00 18.07
N ARG A 277 0.42 -18.11 18.74
CA ARG A 277 0.31 -19.46 18.15
C ARG A 277 -1.10 -20.04 18.27
N ASN A 278 -2.09 -19.23 18.65
CA ASN A 278 -3.48 -19.64 18.68
C ASN A 278 -4.01 -19.81 17.23
N PRO A 279 -4.59 -20.98 16.87
CA PRO A 279 -5.14 -21.21 15.54
C PRO A 279 -6.31 -20.27 15.19
N VAL A 280 -7.06 -19.78 16.18
CA VAL A 280 -8.11 -18.78 15.97
C VAL A 280 -7.51 -17.46 15.45
N THR A 281 -6.35 -17.07 15.98
CA THR A 281 -5.65 -15.86 15.53
C THR A 281 -5.06 -16.06 14.14
N LEU A 282 -4.62 -17.27 13.77
CA LEU A 282 -4.21 -17.59 12.40
C LEU A 282 -5.36 -17.33 11.41
N LEU A 283 -6.57 -17.83 11.73
CA LEU A 283 -7.74 -17.63 10.90
C LEU A 283 -8.11 -16.15 10.79
N ARG A 284 -8.09 -15.41 11.91
CA ARG A 284 -8.33 -13.95 11.91
C ARG A 284 -7.29 -13.19 11.08
N LEU A 285 -6.03 -13.59 11.16
CA LEU A 285 -4.95 -13.02 10.35
C LEU A 285 -5.10 -13.38 8.87
N ALA A 286 -5.51 -14.61 8.54
CA ALA A 286 -5.81 -15.00 7.16
C ALA A 286 -6.99 -14.17 6.59
N THR A 287 -8.08 -14.02 7.35
CA THR A 287 -9.21 -13.15 6.97
C THR A 287 -8.77 -11.69 6.82
N GLY A 288 -8.03 -11.17 7.81
CA GLY A 288 -7.50 -9.81 7.80
C GLY A 288 -6.55 -9.57 6.62
N SER A 289 -5.75 -10.56 6.26
CA SER A 289 -4.85 -10.49 5.10
C SER A 289 -5.64 -10.27 3.81
N GLY A 290 -6.84 -10.84 3.66
CA GLY A 290 -7.71 -10.60 2.49
C GLY A 290 -8.12 -9.13 2.35
N VAL A 291 -8.43 -8.47 3.47
CA VAL A 291 -8.70 -7.02 3.49
C VAL A 291 -7.45 -6.23 3.10
N THR A 292 -6.29 -6.60 3.66
CA THR A 292 -5.03 -5.94 3.30
C THR A 292 -4.66 -6.15 1.84
N VAL A 293 -4.97 -7.31 1.25
CA VAL A 293 -4.81 -7.58 -0.17
C VAL A 293 -5.68 -6.61 -0.96
N ALA A 294 -6.96 -6.44 -0.66
CA ALA A 294 -7.80 -5.48 -1.37
C ALA A 294 -7.24 -4.05 -1.31
N VAL A 295 -6.86 -3.58 -0.11
CA VAL A 295 -6.31 -2.22 0.08
C VAL A 295 -4.99 -2.04 -0.68
N THR A 296 -4.03 -2.95 -0.49
CA THR A 296 -2.74 -2.90 -1.16
C THR A 296 -2.92 -2.95 -2.67
N ALA A 297 -3.78 -3.83 -3.17
CA ALA A 297 -4.07 -3.99 -4.58
C ALA A 297 -4.59 -2.70 -5.22
N GLY A 298 -5.45 -1.95 -4.51
CA GLY A 298 -5.88 -0.62 -4.93
C GLY A 298 -4.77 0.42 -4.95
N LEU A 299 -3.96 0.48 -3.89
CA LEU A 299 -2.81 1.40 -3.81
C LEU A 299 -1.78 1.10 -4.92
N ILE A 300 -1.41 -0.16 -5.10
CA ILE A 300 -0.48 -0.59 -6.14
C ILE A 300 -1.04 -0.32 -7.53
N SER A 301 -2.34 -0.50 -7.75
CA SER A 301 -2.91 -0.17 -9.06
C SER A 301 -2.92 1.35 -9.29
N ALA A 302 -3.19 2.14 -8.26
CA ALA A 302 -3.18 3.61 -8.32
C ALA A 302 -1.77 4.21 -8.54
N PHE A 303 -0.74 3.64 -7.90
CA PHE A 303 0.64 4.15 -7.94
C PHE A 303 1.53 3.38 -8.92
N GLY A 304 1.37 2.07 -9.01
CA GLY A 304 2.14 1.16 -9.86
C GLY A 304 1.82 1.30 -11.35
N CYS A 305 0.61 1.72 -11.73
CA CYS A 305 0.33 2.08 -13.13
C CYS A 305 1.03 3.37 -13.58
N ARG A 306 1.53 4.19 -12.62
CA ARG A 306 2.46 5.32 -12.88
C ARG A 306 3.92 4.91 -12.95
N LEU A 307 4.26 3.63 -12.76
CA LEU A 307 5.52 3.08 -13.28
C LEU A 307 5.40 3.14 -14.80
N GLY A 308 5.62 4.34 -15.34
CA GLY A 308 5.44 4.68 -16.74
C GLY A 308 6.42 3.89 -17.60
N PRO A 309 6.42 4.17 -18.92
CA PRO A 309 7.53 3.74 -19.74
C PRO A 309 8.76 4.50 -19.23
N THR A 310 9.50 3.92 -18.27
CA THR A 310 10.93 4.16 -18.32
C THR A 310 11.33 3.64 -19.69
N GLU A 311 11.72 4.57 -20.55
CA GLU A 311 12.30 4.39 -21.88
C GLU A 311 13.41 3.31 -21.91
N ALA A 312 13.81 2.80 -20.75
CA ALA A 312 14.66 1.64 -20.50
C ALA A 312 14.10 0.26 -20.95
N ASN A 313 12.81 0.08 -21.27
CA ASN A 313 12.35 -1.21 -21.81
C ASN A 313 12.45 -1.24 -23.34
N TRP A 314 13.68 -1.44 -23.80
CA TRP A 314 14.08 -1.42 -25.22
C TRP A 314 13.38 -2.52 -26.05
N SER A 315 12.88 -3.57 -25.40
CA SER A 315 12.25 -4.72 -26.07
C SER A 315 10.89 -4.42 -26.73
N ILE A 316 10.20 -3.34 -26.35
CA ILE A 316 8.81 -3.08 -26.81
C ILE A 316 8.63 -1.67 -27.38
N GLY A 317 9.55 -0.74 -27.13
CA GLY A 317 9.51 0.63 -27.67
C GLY A 317 9.29 0.69 -29.20
N PRO A 318 10.06 -0.08 -30.00
CA PRO A 318 9.86 -0.15 -31.44
C PRO A 318 8.52 -0.79 -31.87
N PHE A 319 7.96 -1.71 -31.06
CA PHE A 319 6.71 -2.40 -31.37
C PHE A 319 5.47 -1.52 -31.09
N LEU A 320 5.50 -0.71 -30.02
CA LEU A 320 4.41 0.21 -29.70
C LEU A 320 4.34 1.41 -30.66
N GLY A 321 5.47 1.79 -31.24
CA GLY A 321 5.52 2.85 -32.27
C GLY A 321 5.01 2.42 -33.65
N THR A 322 4.98 1.12 -33.94
CA THR A 322 4.72 0.60 -35.30
C THR A 322 3.29 0.15 -35.56
N ARG A 323 2.43 0.01 -34.54
CA ARG A 323 1.01 -0.36 -34.73
C ARG A 323 0.06 0.46 -33.85
N PRO A 324 -0.84 1.28 -34.42
CA PRO A 324 -1.79 2.04 -33.64
C PRO A 324 -2.78 1.11 -32.92
N ILE A 325 -2.80 1.15 -31.58
CA ILE A 325 -3.78 0.43 -30.76
C ILE A 325 -4.84 1.41 -30.28
N THR A 326 -6.12 1.10 -30.55
CA THR A 326 -7.25 1.89 -30.06
C THR A 326 -7.32 1.89 -28.53
N SER A 327 -7.82 2.98 -27.94
CA SER A 327 -7.94 3.10 -26.47
C SER A 327 -8.81 2.00 -25.86
N SER A 328 -9.82 1.52 -26.60
CA SER A 328 -10.69 0.43 -26.19
C SER A 328 -9.99 -0.93 -26.18
N THR A 329 -9.14 -1.22 -27.17
CA THR A 329 -8.34 -2.46 -27.20
C THR A 329 -7.29 -2.45 -26.10
N LEU A 330 -6.63 -1.31 -25.87
CA LEU A 330 -5.70 -1.15 -24.76
C LEU A 330 -6.39 -1.37 -23.40
N ALA A 331 -7.56 -0.76 -23.19
CA ALA A 331 -8.35 -0.96 -21.98
C ALA A 331 -8.70 -2.44 -21.75
N ARG A 332 -9.15 -3.15 -22.79
CA ARG A 332 -9.47 -4.58 -22.71
C ARG A 332 -8.24 -5.42 -22.33
N CYS A 333 -7.08 -5.14 -22.92
CA CYS A 333 -5.82 -5.82 -22.57
C CYS A 333 -5.49 -5.64 -21.09
N MET A 334 -5.57 -4.40 -20.59
CA MET A 334 -5.25 -4.08 -19.21
C MET A 334 -6.22 -4.75 -18.23
N ILE A 335 -7.53 -4.66 -18.49
CA ILE A 335 -8.58 -5.30 -17.68
C ILE A 335 -8.37 -6.82 -17.65
N ALA A 336 -8.06 -7.45 -18.78
CA ALA A 336 -7.83 -8.90 -18.85
C ALA A 336 -6.60 -9.33 -18.03
N VAL A 337 -5.50 -8.59 -18.12
CA VAL A 337 -4.30 -8.85 -17.31
C VAL A 337 -4.58 -8.66 -15.83
N GLN A 338 -5.28 -7.58 -15.48
CA GLN A 338 -5.63 -7.27 -14.10
C GLN A 338 -6.57 -8.33 -13.50
N LEU A 339 -7.59 -8.77 -14.24
CA LEU A 339 -8.51 -9.81 -13.81
C LEU A 339 -7.78 -11.12 -13.53
N ARG A 340 -6.85 -11.51 -14.41
CA ARG A 340 -5.99 -12.68 -14.18
C ARG A 340 -5.11 -12.51 -12.94
N SER A 341 -4.51 -11.34 -12.76
CA SER A 341 -3.66 -11.03 -11.62
C SER A 341 -4.43 -11.11 -10.29
N VAL A 342 -5.64 -10.54 -10.26
CA VAL A 342 -6.56 -10.63 -9.12
C VAL A 342 -6.97 -12.08 -8.87
N ALA A 343 -7.36 -12.82 -9.91
CA ALA A 343 -7.76 -14.22 -9.76
C ALA A 343 -6.65 -15.08 -9.14
N ILE A 344 -5.39 -14.92 -9.58
CA ILE A 344 -4.24 -15.63 -9.01
C ILE A 344 -4.02 -15.19 -7.54
N ALA A 345 -4.04 -13.89 -7.27
CA ALA A 345 -3.83 -13.37 -5.91
C ALA A 345 -4.91 -13.84 -4.93
N THR A 346 -6.17 -13.86 -5.38
CA THR A 346 -7.32 -14.37 -4.62
C THR A 346 -7.24 -15.88 -4.45
N ALA A 347 -6.79 -16.64 -5.45
CA ALA A 347 -6.59 -18.09 -5.33
C ALA A 347 -5.50 -18.43 -4.30
N LEU A 348 -4.37 -17.69 -4.31
CA LEU A 348 -3.31 -17.84 -3.30
C LEU A 348 -3.85 -17.53 -1.89
N TRP A 349 -4.58 -16.43 -1.75
CA TRP A 349 -5.20 -16.07 -0.47
C TRP A 349 -6.20 -17.11 0.00
N LEU A 350 -7.08 -17.58 -0.89
CA LEU A 350 -8.08 -18.59 -0.58
C LEU A 350 -7.42 -19.90 -0.15
N ALA A 351 -6.33 -20.31 -0.82
CA ALA A 351 -5.57 -21.50 -0.41
C ALA A 351 -4.98 -21.35 1.00
N ALA A 352 -4.38 -20.18 1.31
CA ALA A 352 -3.86 -19.92 2.66
C ALA A 352 -4.97 -19.85 3.71
N PHE A 353 -6.12 -19.26 3.38
CA PHE A 353 -7.29 -19.22 4.25
C PHE A 353 -7.84 -20.62 4.51
N LEU A 354 -7.98 -21.46 3.48
CA LEU A 354 -8.43 -22.84 3.62
C LEU A 354 -7.45 -23.69 4.44
N ALA A 355 -6.13 -23.46 4.28
CA ALA A 355 -5.13 -24.11 5.10
C ALA A 355 -5.24 -23.69 6.58
N ALA A 356 -5.37 -22.39 6.85
CA ALA A 356 -5.61 -21.87 8.20
C ALA A 356 -6.91 -22.41 8.81
N TYR A 357 -7.96 -22.51 8.00
CA TYR A 357 -9.25 -23.07 8.37
C TYR A 357 -9.17 -24.56 8.70
N ALA A 358 -8.41 -25.35 7.94
CA ALA A 358 -8.22 -26.77 8.19
C ALA A 358 -7.40 -27.07 9.47
N ILE A 359 -6.50 -26.17 9.87
CA ILE A 359 -5.69 -26.29 11.09
C ILE A 359 -6.52 -25.96 12.34
N ASN A 360 -7.44 -25.01 12.22
CA ASN A 360 -8.36 -24.71 13.30
C ASN A 360 -9.36 -25.88 13.36
N GLU A 361 -9.30 -26.71 14.40
CA GLU A 361 -10.23 -27.83 14.63
C GLU A 361 -11.70 -27.41 14.34
N PRO A 362 -12.63 -28.36 14.12
CA PRO A 362 -14.08 -28.08 13.98
C PRO A 362 -14.72 -27.54 15.28
N TYR A 363 -13.97 -26.80 16.09
CA TYR A 363 -14.42 -25.99 17.21
C TYR A 363 -15.43 -24.95 16.72
N ASP A 364 -16.67 -25.15 17.16
CA ASP A 364 -17.86 -24.36 16.94
C ASP A 364 -17.97 -23.77 15.54
N ARG A 365 -18.56 -24.55 14.62
CA ARG A 365 -19.14 -24.16 13.32
C ARG A 365 -19.22 -22.64 13.21
N LEU A 366 -18.11 -22.03 12.78
CA LEU A 366 -18.00 -20.59 12.82
C LEU A 366 -19.14 -20.06 11.96
N GLN A 367 -20.04 -19.30 12.59
CA GLN A 367 -20.98 -18.39 11.97
C GLN A 367 -20.22 -17.27 11.22
N GLN A 368 -19.06 -17.55 10.63
CA GLN A 368 -18.44 -16.63 9.70
C GLN A 368 -19.34 -16.61 8.48
N PRO A 369 -19.96 -15.46 8.23
CA PRO A 369 -21.03 -15.42 7.29
C PRO A 369 -20.40 -15.55 5.90
N THR A 370 -20.93 -16.45 5.09
CA THR A 370 -20.44 -16.76 3.73
C THR A 370 -20.27 -15.51 2.85
N TRP A 371 -21.00 -14.42 3.14
CA TRP A 371 -20.84 -13.13 2.49
C TRP A 371 -19.46 -12.49 2.69
N LEU A 372 -18.76 -12.78 3.80
CA LEU A 372 -17.42 -12.25 4.06
C LEU A 372 -16.43 -12.78 3.02
N ILE A 373 -16.48 -14.08 2.71
CA ILE A 373 -15.61 -14.70 1.70
C ILE A 373 -15.87 -14.10 0.32
N ILE A 374 -17.15 -13.94 -0.05
CA ILE A 374 -17.53 -13.34 -1.34
C ILE A 374 -17.03 -11.89 -1.41
N THR A 375 -17.19 -11.13 -0.32
CA THR A 375 -16.71 -9.75 -0.23
C THR A 375 -15.20 -9.68 -0.38
N LEU A 376 -14.45 -10.60 0.25
CA LEU A 376 -12.99 -10.70 0.14
C LEU A 376 -12.52 -11.13 -1.25
N ILE A 377 -13.36 -11.77 -2.06
CA ILE A 377 -13.07 -12.09 -3.47
C ILE A 377 -13.33 -10.87 -4.37
N VAL A 378 -14.43 -10.15 -4.15
CA VAL A 378 -14.87 -9.04 -5.01
C VAL A 378 -14.12 -7.74 -4.69
N CYS A 379 -13.79 -7.47 -3.43
CA CYS A 379 -13.09 -6.25 -3.02
C CYS A 379 -11.72 -6.07 -3.69
N PRO A 380 -10.83 -7.09 -3.79
CA PRO A 380 -9.58 -6.95 -4.53
C PRO A 380 -9.79 -6.55 -6.00
N TRP A 381 -10.81 -7.09 -6.66
CA TRP A 381 -11.17 -6.68 -8.02
C TRP A 381 -11.59 -5.21 -8.07
N ILE A 382 -12.52 -4.80 -7.21
CA ILE A 382 -12.97 -3.40 -7.12
C ILE A 382 -11.78 -2.47 -6.89
N SER A 383 -10.99 -2.74 -5.85
CA SER A 383 -9.87 -1.88 -5.45
C SER A 383 -8.83 -1.77 -6.55
N THR A 384 -8.43 -2.88 -7.17
CA THR A 384 -7.45 -2.87 -8.26
C THR A 384 -7.98 -2.14 -9.47
N ALA A 385 -9.18 -2.47 -9.93
CA ALA A 385 -9.69 -1.96 -11.18
C ALA A 385 -10.00 -0.45 -11.09
N VAL A 386 -10.54 0.01 -9.95
CA VAL A 386 -10.72 1.44 -9.66
C VAL A 386 -9.35 2.13 -9.49
N GLY A 387 -8.39 1.51 -8.80
CA GLY A 387 -7.04 2.06 -8.68
C GLY A 387 -6.36 2.23 -10.03
N ALA A 388 -6.49 1.25 -10.93
CA ALA A 388 -5.91 1.30 -12.26
C ALA A 388 -6.57 2.38 -13.13
N THR A 389 -7.89 2.53 -13.08
CA THR A 389 -8.59 3.59 -13.83
C THR A 389 -8.18 4.98 -13.35
N ILE A 390 -8.02 5.17 -12.04
CA ILE A 390 -7.48 6.39 -11.43
C ILE A 390 -6.06 6.67 -11.94
N ALA A 391 -5.18 5.68 -11.94
CA ALA A 391 -3.82 5.85 -12.43
C ALA A 391 -3.76 6.22 -13.91
N LEU A 392 -4.63 5.60 -14.72
CA LEU A 392 -4.74 5.84 -16.15
C LEU A 392 -5.16 7.28 -16.49
N THR A 393 -5.83 8.00 -15.58
CA THR A 393 -6.15 9.43 -15.79
C THR A 393 -4.92 10.35 -15.77
N GLY A 394 -3.75 9.83 -15.39
CA GLY A 394 -2.54 10.62 -15.17
C GLY A 394 -2.59 11.50 -13.92
N ARG A 395 -3.68 11.47 -13.14
CA ARG A 395 -3.92 12.34 -11.97
C ARG A 395 -3.91 11.62 -10.61
N ALA A 396 -3.27 10.45 -10.51
CA ALA A 396 -3.22 9.70 -9.24
C ALA A 396 -2.78 10.53 -8.00
N GLN A 397 -1.93 11.56 -8.16
CA GLN A 397 -1.61 12.49 -7.06
C GLN A 397 -2.82 13.30 -6.56
N VAL A 398 -3.66 13.79 -7.48
CA VAL A 398 -4.88 14.53 -7.13
C VAL A 398 -5.86 13.59 -6.43
N PHE A 399 -6.03 12.38 -6.94
CA PHE A 399 -6.87 11.38 -6.28
C PHE A 399 -6.35 10.99 -4.91
N GLY A 400 -5.05 10.79 -4.76
CA GLY A 400 -4.42 10.57 -3.46
C GLY A 400 -4.69 11.72 -2.49
N ALA A 401 -4.56 12.97 -2.95
CA ALA A 401 -4.87 14.15 -2.15
C ALA A 401 -6.35 14.21 -1.75
N VAL A 402 -7.28 13.85 -2.65
CA VAL A 402 -8.73 13.78 -2.34
C VAL A 402 -9.03 12.69 -1.32
N ILE A 403 -8.43 11.51 -1.44
CA ILE A 403 -8.61 10.42 -0.46
C ILE A 403 -8.07 10.85 0.91
N VAL A 404 -6.88 11.45 0.95
CA VAL A 404 -6.31 11.97 2.20
C VAL A 404 -7.19 13.08 2.79
N ALA A 405 -7.66 14.02 1.98
CA ALA A 405 -8.56 15.08 2.43
C ALA A 405 -9.88 14.51 2.97
N ALA A 406 -10.45 13.49 2.33
CA ALA A 406 -11.65 12.81 2.79
C ALA A 406 -11.40 12.10 4.13
N LEU A 407 -10.28 11.39 4.29
CA LEU A 407 -9.92 10.77 5.57
C LEU A 407 -9.76 11.83 6.66
N VAL A 408 -9.03 12.91 6.41
CA VAL A 408 -8.86 14.02 7.35
C VAL A 408 -10.21 14.63 7.71
N ALA A 409 -11.11 14.82 6.75
CA ALA A 409 -12.45 15.34 7.00
C ALA A 409 -13.27 14.40 7.90
N VAL A 410 -13.24 13.08 7.65
CA VAL A 410 -13.93 12.08 8.49
C VAL A 410 -13.36 12.06 9.90
N PHE A 411 -12.04 12.06 10.06
CA PHE A 411 -11.40 12.12 11.39
C PHE A 411 -11.73 13.43 12.11
N SER A 412 -11.63 14.57 11.41
CA SER A 412 -11.93 15.89 11.98
C SER A 412 -13.39 15.98 12.40
N PHE A 413 -14.32 15.45 11.60
CA PHE A 413 -15.73 15.35 11.96
C PHE A 413 -15.92 14.50 13.23
N GLY A 414 -15.35 13.31 13.28
CA GLY A 414 -15.43 12.42 14.45
C GLY A 414 -14.90 13.08 15.73
N ILE A 415 -13.75 13.76 15.64
CA ILE A 415 -13.14 14.49 16.74
C ILE A 415 -14.02 15.68 17.16
N THR A 416 -14.51 16.47 16.20
CA THR A 416 -15.37 17.63 16.48
C THR A 416 -16.63 17.19 17.21
N VAL A 417 -17.27 16.10 16.78
CA VAL A 417 -18.45 15.55 17.46
C VAL A 417 -18.10 15.06 18.87
N GLN A 418 -16.96 14.38 19.04
CA GLN A 418 -16.52 13.93 20.37
C GLN A 418 -16.23 15.08 21.34
N LEU A 419 -15.71 16.20 20.85
CA LEU A 419 -15.35 17.36 21.68
C LEU A 419 -16.54 18.29 21.93
N ALA A 420 -17.33 18.60 20.90
CA ALA A 420 -18.37 19.63 20.96
C ALA A 420 -19.77 19.10 21.31
N ALA A 421 -20.10 17.85 20.97
CA ALA A 421 -21.47 17.37 21.17
C ALA A 421 -21.74 16.93 22.62
N PRO A 422 -22.95 17.17 23.15
CA PRO A 422 -23.43 16.61 24.42
C PRO A 422 -23.31 15.08 24.41
N ARG A 423 -22.99 14.48 25.57
CA ARG A 423 -22.73 13.02 25.69
C ARG A 423 -23.86 12.18 25.11
N ASP A 424 -25.10 12.60 25.34
CA ASP A 424 -26.31 11.88 24.92
C ASP A 424 -26.53 11.93 23.39
N LEU A 425 -26.04 12.98 22.72
CA LEU A 425 -26.21 13.17 21.28
C LEU A 425 -25.02 12.66 20.45
N ARG A 426 -23.86 12.39 21.07
CA ARG A 426 -22.64 11.98 20.34
C ARG A 426 -22.87 10.76 19.46
N GLN A 427 -23.43 9.70 20.03
CA GLN A 427 -23.63 8.45 19.30
C GLN A 427 -24.65 8.62 18.17
N GLN A 428 -25.68 9.44 18.37
CA GLN A 428 -26.68 9.74 17.36
C GLN A 428 -26.11 10.59 16.21
N ILE A 429 -25.32 11.62 16.51
CA ILE A 429 -24.68 12.46 15.49
C ILE A 429 -23.65 11.65 14.70
N LEU A 430 -22.84 10.81 15.37
CA LEU A 430 -21.88 9.94 14.70
C LEU A 430 -22.56 8.91 13.81
N SER A 431 -23.64 8.28 14.28
CA SER A 431 -24.36 7.27 13.49
C SER A 431 -25.08 7.91 12.29
N VAL A 432 -25.77 9.03 12.48
CA VAL A 432 -26.44 9.77 11.40
C VAL A 432 -25.42 10.32 10.39
N GLY A 433 -24.31 10.88 10.87
CA GLY A 433 -23.24 11.40 10.01
C GLY A 433 -22.57 10.29 9.19
N PHE A 434 -22.31 9.13 9.81
CA PHE A 434 -21.78 7.96 9.11
C PHE A 434 -22.76 7.44 8.07
N LEU A 435 -24.04 7.27 8.43
CA LEU A 435 -25.08 6.79 7.51
C LEU A 435 -25.29 7.77 6.34
N GLY A 436 -25.35 9.07 6.62
CA GLY A 436 -25.45 10.11 5.58
C GLY A 436 -24.28 10.08 4.62
N THR A 437 -23.06 9.91 5.12
CA THR A 437 -21.85 9.77 4.29
C THR A 437 -21.91 8.51 3.44
N VAL A 438 -22.32 7.38 4.00
CA VAL A 438 -22.49 6.11 3.29
C VAL A 438 -23.52 6.26 2.16
N TYR A 439 -24.69 6.86 2.42
CA TYR A 439 -25.72 7.07 1.41
C TYR A 439 -25.26 8.01 0.30
N LEU A 440 -24.61 9.12 0.65
CA LEU A 440 -24.13 10.11 -0.31
C LEU A 440 -23.04 9.52 -1.21
N LEU A 441 -22.03 8.85 -0.64
CA LEU A 441 -20.95 8.22 -1.40
C LEU A 441 -21.46 7.07 -2.27
N SER A 442 -22.37 6.25 -1.74
CA SER A 442 -22.97 5.12 -2.49
C SER A 442 -23.77 5.64 -3.69
N SER A 443 -24.61 6.65 -3.48
CA SER A 443 -25.41 7.25 -4.55
C SER A 443 -24.53 7.91 -5.61
N ALA A 444 -23.52 8.68 -5.20
CA ALA A 444 -22.57 9.31 -6.12
C ALA A 444 -21.81 8.26 -6.95
N THR A 445 -21.46 7.13 -6.34
CA THR A 445 -20.75 6.02 -7.01
C THR A 445 -21.63 5.33 -8.06
N ILE A 446 -22.90 5.06 -7.71
CA ILE A 446 -23.87 4.44 -8.63
C ILE A 446 -24.15 5.37 -9.81
N LEU A 447 -24.50 6.63 -9.54
CA LEU A 447 -24.78 7.64 -10.56
C LEU A 447 -23.55 7.90 -11.45
N GLY A 448 -22.37 8.03 -10.85
CA GLY A 448 -21.11 8.20 -11.57
C GLY A 448 -20.79 7.03 -12.49
N THR A 449 -21.09 5.80 -12.06
CA THR A 449 -20.92 4.60 -12.89
C THR A 449 -21.88 4.61 -14.08
N ILE A 450 -23.16 4.92 -13.86
CA ILE A 450 -24.15 5.02 -14.95
C ILE A 450 -23.73 6.08 -15.96
N LEU A 451 -23.35 7.27 -15.49
CA LEU A 451 -22.86 8.36 -16.33
C LEU A 451 -21.62 7.93 -17.14
N ALA A 452 -20.67 7.21 -16.53
CA ALA A 452 -19.50 6.70 -17.23
C ALA A 452 -19.88 5.76 -18.39
N PHE A 453 -20.84 4.84 -18.18
CA PHE A 453 -21.32 3.96 -19.25
C PHE A 453 -22.03 4.74 -20.37
N VAL A 454 -22.87 5.72 -20.03
CA VAL A 454 -23.55 6.58 -21.00
C VAL A 454 -22.53 7.35 -21.84
N VAL A 455 -21.54 7.98 -21.21
CA VAL A 455 -20.50 8.74 -21.91
C VAL A 455 -19.60 7.83 -22.76
N ALA A 456 -19.18 6.67 -22.24
CA ALA A 456 -18.38 5.71 -22.99
C ALA A 456 -19.14 5.17 -24.22
N LYS A 457 -20.44 4.93 -24.08
CA LYS A 457 -21.30 4.47 -25.18
C LYS A 457 -21.52 5.56 -26.23
N ARG A 458 -21.81 6.80 -25.82
CA ARG A 458 -21.95 7.96 -26.72
C ARG A 458 -20.68 8.23 -27.52
N ARG A 459 -19.50 8.02 -26.91
CA ARG A 459 -18.20 8.15 -27.59
C ARG A 459 -17.77 6.91 -28.38
N ALA A 460 -18.66 5.94 -28.57
CA ALA A 460 -18.38 4.67 -29.27
C ALA A 460 -17.14 3.90 -28.74
N MET A 461 -16.77 4.11 -27.47
CA MET A 461 -15.60 3.44 -26.85
C MET A 461 -15.92 2.03 -26.39
N ILE A 462 -17.21 1.74 -26.15
CA ILE A 462 -17.71 0.42 -25.73
C ILE A 462 -18.86 -0.04 -26.63
N SER A 463 -18.91 -1.35 -26.88
CA SER A 463 -19.98 -1.98 -27.66
C SER A 463 -21.23 -2.25 -26.81
N SER A 464 -22.40 -2.41 -27.45
CA SER A 464 -23.62 -2.82 -26.72
C SER A 464 -23.47 -4.17 -26.02
N LYS A 465 -22.66 -5.08 -26.59
CA LYS A 465 -22.32 -6.37 -25.97
C LYS A 465 -21.61 -6.19 -24.63
N THR A 466 -20.69 -5.23 -24.55
CA THR A 466 -19.96 -4.91 -23.30
C THR A 466 -20.91 -4.37 -22.23
N VAL A 467 -21.87 -3.53 -22.63
CA VAL A 467 -22.91 -3.01 -21.71
C VAL A 467 -23.80 -4.13 -21.19
N MET A 468 -24.28 -5.02 -22.07
CA MET A 468 -25.11 -6.15 -21.66
C MET A 468 -24.36 -7.08 -20.70
N MET A 469 -23.11 -7.39 -21.00
CA MET A 469 -22.28 -8.21 -20.12
C MET A 469 -22.07 -7.53 -18.75
N ALA A 470 -21.93 -6.20 -18.71
CA ALA A 470 -21.77 -5.45 -17.46
C ALA A 470 -23.05 -5.52 -16.62
N ILE A 471 -24.21 -5.37 -17.26
CA ILE A 471 -25.53 -5.51 -16.62
C ILE A 471 -25.69 -6.93 -16.08
N SER A 472 -25.35 -7.97 -16.86
CA SER A 472 -25.44 -9.37 -16.40
C SER A 472 -24.56 -9.63 -15.17
N VAL A 473 -23.32 -9.14 -15.16
CA VAL A 473 -22.43 -9.25 -14.00
C VAL A 473 -22.97 -8.46 -12.81
N ALA A 474 -23.49 -7.25 -13.04
CA ALA A 474 -24.07 -6.44 -11.97
C ALA A 474 -25.29 -7.11 -11.34
N VAL A 475 -26.20 -7.68 -12.14
CA VAL A 475 -27.37 -8.42 -11.67
C VAL A 475 -26.95 -9.66 -10.87
N LEU A 476 -25.95 -10.41 -11.35
CA LEU A 476 -25.43 -11.57 -10.62
C LEU A 476 -24.85 -11.17 -9.26
N LEU A 477 -24.00 -10.14 -9.21
CA LEU A 477 -23.41 -9.65 -7.96
C LEU A 477 -24.47 -9.06 -7.02
N ALA A 478 -25.48 -8.39 -7.56
CA ALA A 478 -26.61 -7.86 -6.79
C ALA A 478 -27.46 -8.97 -6.19
N ALA A 479 -27.71 -10.06 -6.93
CA ALA A 479 -28.43 -11.23 -6.42
C ALA A 479 -27.65 -11.92 -5.29
N ILE A 480 -26.33 -12.08 -5.44
CA ILE A 480 -25.46 -12.60 -4.39
C ILE A 480 -25.47 -11.69 -3.16
N GLY A 481 -25.37 -10.38 -3.36
CA GLY A 481 -25.45 -9.39 -2.28
C GLY A 481 -26.79 -9.44 -1.56
N ALA A 482 -27.91 -9.44 -2.31
CA ALA A 482 -29.25 -9.53 -1.76
C ALA A 482 -29.47 -10.81 -0.94
N TRP A 483 -28.99 -11.95 -1.43
CA TRP A 483 -29.00 -13.21 -0.68
C TRP A 483 -28.29 -13.07 0.68
N GLY A 484 -27.09 -12.45 0.70
CA GLY A 484 -26.36 -12.20 1.94
C GLY A 484 -27.06 -11.23 2.90
N LEU A 485 -27.80 -10.24 2.38
CA LEU A 485 -28.61 -9.32 3.18
C LEU A 485 -29.82 -10.04 3.77
N LEU A 486 -30.52 -10.89 3.01
CA LEU A 486 -31.71 -11.61 3.49
C LEU A 486 -31.40 -12.53 4.68
N GLN A 487 -30.20 -13.10 4.75
CA GLN A 487 -29.81 -13.99 5.84
C GLN A 487 -29.58 -13.28 7.18
N ASN A 488 -29.21 -12.00 7.16
CA ASN A 488 -28.71 -11.29 8.35
C ASN A 488 -29.58 -10.12 8.80
N SER A 489 -30.67 -9.81 8.07
CA SER A 489 -31.52 -8.62 8.26
C SER A 489 -30.73 -7.34 8.60
N PRO A 490 -29.66 -6.99 7.86
CA PRO A 490 -28.79 -5.89 8.20
C PRO A 490 -29.47 -4.53 7.92
N PRO A 491 -28.95 -3.43 8.50
CA PRO A 491 -29.51 -2.10 8.27
C PRO A 491 -29.48 -1.72 6.78
N VAL A 492 -30.44 -0.90 6.34
CA VAL A 492 -30.62 -0.43 4.94
C VAL A 492 -29.34 0.13 4.33
N ALA A 493 -28.48 0.76 5.13
CA ALA A 493 -27.18 1.27 4.70
C ALA A 493 -26.25 0.20 4.09
N VAL A 494 -26.33 -1.05 4.57
CA VAL A 494 -25.57 -2.16 4.00
C VAL A 494 -26.06 -2.47 2.58
N GLY A 495 -27.36 -2.36 2.32
CA GLY A 495 -27.92 -2.48 0.97
C GLY A 495 -27.36 -1.45 -0.01
N PHE A 496 -27.23 -0.19 0.42
CA PHE A 496 -26.59 0.86 -0.38
C PHE A 496 -25.10 0.59 -0.65
N LEU A 497 -24.36 0.10 0.36
CA LEU A 497 -22.96 -0.29 0.19
C LEU A 497 -22.80 -1.45 -0.79
N VAL A 498 -23.67 -2.46 -0.73
CA VAL A 498 -23.69 -3.57 -1.67
C VAL A 498 -23.96 -3.05 -3.09
N ALA A 499 -24.96 -2.19 -3.28
CA ALA A 499 -25.25 -1.60 -4.59
C ALA A 499 -24.07 -0.77 -5.12
N ALA A 500 -23.39 0.00 -4.27
CA ALA A 500 -22.19 0.75 -4.65
C ALA A 500 -21.02 -0.18 -5.01
N ALA A 501 -20.81 -1.26 -4.26
CA ALA A 501 -19.78 -2.26 -4.57
C ALA A 501 -20.04 -2.95 -5.92
N VAL A 502 -21.30 -3.31 -6.21
CA VAL A 502 -21.71 -3.86 -7.51
C VAL A 502 -21.41 -2.87 -8.63
N ALA A 503 -21.78 -1.59 -8.46
CA ALA A 503 -21.48 -0.54 -9.44
C ALA A 503 -19.97 -0.39 -9.67
N LEU A 504 -19.17 -0.35 -8.60
CA LEU A 504 -17.71 -0.27 -8.69
C LEU A 504 -17.09 -1.48 -9.38
N ALA A 505 -17.63 -2.69 -9.19
CA ALA A 505 -17.12 -3.90 -9.81
C ALA A 505 -17.23 -3.87 -11.34
N VAL A 506 -18.26 -3.22 -11.89
CA VAL A 506 -18.47 -3.13 -13.35
C VAL A 506 -17.99 -1.80 -13.96
N SER A 507 -17.79 -0.77 -13.13
CA SER A 507 -17.28 0.55 -13.54
C SER A 507 -16.01 0.54 -14.41
N PRO A 508 -15.02 -0.37 -14.25
CA PRO A 508 -13.77 -0.35 -15.02
C PRO A 508 -13.99 -0.53 -16.51
N TRP A 509 -15.07 -1.20 -16.92
CA TRP A 509 -15.35 -1.49 -18.32
C TRP A 509 -15.70 -0.23 -19.12
N ALA A 510 -16.28 0.77 -18.45
CA ALA A 510 -16.54 2.09 -19.03
C ALA A 510 -15.44 3.10 -18.69
N THR A 511 -14.93 3.10 -17.45
CA THR A 511 -13.99 4.12 -16.98
C THR A 511 -12.57 3.94 -17.51
N SER A 512 -12.09 2.71 -17.76
CA SER A 512 -10.75 2.47 -18.31
C SER A 512 -10.54 3.07 -19.71
N PRO A 513 -11.40 2.82 -20.72
CA PRO A 513 -11.23 3.43 -22.04
C PRO A 513 -11.39 4.95 -21.99
N LEU A 514 -12.28 5.48 -21.14
CA LEU A 514 -12.44 6.92 -20.93
C LEU A 514 -11.17 7.55 -20.34
N ALA A 515 -10.57 6.93 -19.32
CA ALA A 515 -9.35 7.38 -18.68
C ALA A 515 -8.17 7.40 -19.66
N ILE A 516 -8.02 6.33 -20.46
CA ILE A 516 -6.98 6.25 -21.50
C ILE A 516 -7.17 7.33 -22.57
N ALA A 517 -8.40 7.49 -23.06
CA ALA A 517 -8.71 8.51 -24.07
C ALA A 517 -8.44 9.92 -23.55
N TRP A 518 -8.84 10.21 -22.31
CA TRP A 518 -8.57 11.47 -21.63
C TRP A 518 -7.08 11.74 -21.46
N ASN A 519 -6.28 10.72 -21.15
CA ASN A 519 -4.84 10.87 -20.99
C ASN A 519 -4.11 11.05 -22.33
N ARG A 520 -4.61 10.44 -23.42
CA ARG A 520 -4.03 10.58 -24.78
C ARG A 520 -4.33 11.92 -25.45
N SER A 521 -5.42 12.59 -25.07
CA SER A 521 -5.78 13.90 -25.62
C SER A 521 -5.03 15.07 -24.96
N ARG A 522 -4.12 14.77 -24.04
CA ARG A 522 -3.19 15.73 -23.42
C ARG A 522 -1.82 15.50 -24.00
#